data_AF-A0A4V2RFE4-F1
#
_entry.id   AF-A0A4V2RFE4-F1
#
_cell.length_a   1.000
_cell.length_b   1.000
_cell.length_c   1.000
_cell.angle_alpha   90.00
_cell.angle_beta   90.00
_cell.angle_gamma   90.00
#
_symmetry.space_group_name_H-M   'P 1'
#
loop_
_entity.id
_entity.type
_entity.pdbx_description
1 polymer ?
#
loop_
_entity_poly.entity_id
_entity_poly.type
_entity_poly.pdbx_seq_one_letter_code
_entity_poly.pdbx_strand_id
1 'polypeptide(L)'
;MEEKIKIIKDLSIEEREEVFADIARVLERTAHEAYVEGNRHFAALSANMAQAIRINADELARDDVQNAERVLLQATAMISQFNAVHPYRMVSKAVH
;
A
#
# COMPACT_ATOMS: atom_id res chain seq x y z
N MET A 1 7.97 -5.78 3.71
CA MET A 1 6.77 -4.92 3.79
C MET A 1 6.08 -5.07 5.12
N GLU A 2 5.51 -6.25 5.45
CA GLU A 2 4.74 -6.46 6.70
C GLU A 2 5.55 -6.21 7.99
N GLU A 3 6.85 -6.53 7.99
CA GLU A 3 7.73 -6.30 9.13
C GLU A 3 7.95 -4.80 9.40
N LYS A 4 8.12 -3.98 8.34
CA LYS A 4 8.29 -2.52 8.42
C LYS A 4 7.05 -1.83 9.01
N ILE A 5 5.85 -2.37 8.82
CA ILE A 5 4.61 -1.81 9.38
C ILE A 5 4.58 -1.94 10.90
N LYS A 6 5.05 -3.08 11.44
CA LYS A 6 5.06 -3.34 12.89
C LYS A 6 6.05 -2.44 13.66
N ILE A 7 7.07 -1.94 12.98
CA ILE A 7 8.13 -1.09 13.56
C ILE A 7 8.07 0.34 13.01
N ILE A 8 6.97 0.77 12.39
CA ILE A 8 6.94 2.08 11.70
C ILE A 8 7.29 3.25 12.63
N LYS A 9 6.95 3.12 13.91
CA LYS A 9 7.28 4.11 14.96
C LYS A 9 8.79 4.23 15.22
N ASP A 10 9.55 3.19 14.93
CA ASP A 10 11.00 3.12 15.12
C ASP A 10 11.78 3.52 13.86
N LEU A 11 11.10 3.61 12.70
CA LEU A 11 11.68 4.07 11.45
C LEU A 11 11.93 5.58 11.45
N SER A 12 12.96 6.01 10.71
CA SER A 12 13.18 7.41 10.36
C SER A 12 12.08 7.93 9.42
N ILE A 13 11.95 9.26 9.31
CA ILE A 13 10.96 9.90 8.42
C ILE A 13 11.15 9.42 6.98
N GLU A 14 12.39 9.40 6.49
CA GLU A 14 12.71 8.96 5.11
C GLU A 14 12.30 7.51 4.87
N GLU A 15 12.55 6.61 5.83
CA GLU A 15 12.13 5.20 5.74
C GLU A 15 10.61 5.05 5.77
N ARG A 16 9.89 5.89 6.52
CA ARG A 16 8.42 5.89 6.52
C ARG A 16 7.86 6.37 5.18
N GLU A 17 8.41 7.46 4.63
CA GLU A 17 8.05 7.96 3.31
C GLU A 17 8.27 6.88 2.23
N GLU A 18 9.38 6.13 2.30
CA GLU A 18 9.64 4.99 1.42
C GLU A 18 8.57 3.90 1.56
N VAL A 19 8.20 3.52 2.79
CA VAL A 19 7.15 2.52 3.04
C VAL A 19 5.81 2.95 2.43
N PHE A 20 5.44 4.23 2.55
CA PHE A 20 4.22 4.77 1.93
C PHE A 20 4.29 4.77 0.41
N ALA A 21 5.44 5.14 -0.16
CA ALA A 21 5.63 5.12 -1.60
C ALA A 21 5.50 3.70 -2.17
N ASP A 22 6.09 2.72 -1.50
CA ASP A 22 6.02 1.31 -1.88
C ASP A 22 4.60 0.76 -1.78
N ILE A 23 3.87 1.04 -0.70
CA ILE A 23 2.51 0.50 -0.55
C ILE A 23 1.56 1.10 -1.57
N ALA A 24 1.70 2.40 -1.86
CA ALA A 24 0.91 3.07 -2.89
C ALA A 24 1.19 2.45 -4.27
N ARG A 25 2.46 2.17 -4.59
CA ARG A 25 2.84 1.50 -5.84
C ARG A 25 2.22 0.10 -5.96
N VAL A 26 2.20 -0.68 -4.87
CA VAL A 26 1.56 -2.01 -4.86
C VAL A 26 0.05 -1.91 -5.02
N LEU A 27 -0.60 -0.95 -4.37
CA LEU A 27 -2.03 -0.71 -4.51
C LEU A 27 -2.42 -0.31 -5.93
N GLU A 28 -1.64 0.54 -6.61
CA GLU A 28 -1.87 0.89 -8.01
C GLU A 28 -1.75 -0.32 -8.95
N ARG A 29 -0.72 -1.15 -8.74
CA ARG A 29 -0.59 -2.40 -9.49
C ARG A 29 -1.80 -3.30 -9.28
N THR A 30 -2.27 -3.39 -8.03
CA THR A 30 -3.47 -4.14 -7.67
C THR A 30 -4.73 -3.57 -8.29
N ALA A 31 -4.85 -2.24 -8.35
CA ALA A 31 -5.95 -1.58 -9.03
C ALA A 31 -5.95 -1.92 -10.53
N HIS A 32 -4.78 -1.90 -11.16
CA HIS A 32 -4.63 -2.22 -12.58
C HIS A 32 -5.00 -3.67 -12.89
N GLU A 33 -4.49 -4.63 -12.12
CA GLU A 33 -4.82 -6.05 -12.29
C GLU A 33 -6.32 -6.32 -12.07
N ALA A 34 -6.89 -5.78 -10.98
CA ALA A 34 -8.33 -5.87 -10.72
C ALA A 34 -9.18 -5.29 -11.86
N TYR A 35 -8.73 -4.21 -12.48
CA TYR A 35 -9.40 -3.61 -13.62
C TYR A 35 -9.37 -4.52 -14.86
N VAL A 36 -8.20 -5.10 -15.16
CA VAL A 36 -8.02 -6.04 -16.28
C VAL A 36 -8.88 -7.30 -16.10
N GLU A 37 -9.02 -7.78 -14.86
CA GLU A 37 -9.88 -8.93 -14.49
C GLU A 37 -11.38 -8.59 -14.45
N GLY A 38 -11.75 -7.32 -14.69
CA GLY A 38 -13.14 -6.86 -14.71
C GLY A 38 -13.71 -6.48 -13.34
N ASN A 39 -12.93 -6.58 -12.26
CA ASN A 39 -13.31 -6.13 -10.92
C ASN A 39 -13.14 -4.61 -10.76
N ARG A 40 -13.98 -3.85 -11.47
CA ARG A 40 -13.91 -2.38 -11.52
C ARG A 40 -14.09 -1.70 -10.16
N HIS A 41 -14.90 -2.30 -9.27
CA HIS A 41 -15.13 -1.74 -7.94
C HIS A 41 -13.86 -1.83 -7.09
N PHE A 42 -13.23 -3.01 -7.04
CA PHE A 42 -11.98 -3.19 -6.33
C PHE A 42 -10.85 -2.33 -6.92
N ALA A 43 -10.80 -2.24 -8.25
CA ALA A 43 -9.85 -1.37 -8.95
C ALA A 43 -9.95 0.09 -8.48
N ALA A 44 -11.16 0.65 -8.45
CA ALA A 44 -11.38 2.02 -8.01
C ALA A 44 -11.01 2.21 -6.53
N LEU A 45 -11.38 1.28 -5.66
CA LEU A 45 -11.02 1.33 -4.23
C LEU A 45 -9.51 1.31 -4.02
N SER A 46 -8.79 0.41 -4.69
CA SER A 46 -7.33 0.32 -4.59
C SER A 46 -6.63 1.56 -5.14
N ALA A 47 -7.11 2.12 -6.26
CA ALA A 47 -6.56 3.35 -6.84
C ALA A 47 -6.77 4.55 -5.91
N ASN A 48 -7.97 4.70 -5.34
CA ASN A 48 -8.27 5.77 -4.40
C ASN A 48 -7.41 5.68 -3.14
N MET A 49 -7.20 4.47 -2.62
CA MET A 49 -6.32 4.26 -1.47
C MET A 49 -4.86 4.63 -1.80
N ALA A 50 -4.35 4.21 -2.97
CA ALA A 50 -3.01 4.57 -3.38
C ALA A 50 -2.82 6.09 -3.51
N GLN A 51 -3.80 6.77 -4.10
CA GLN A 51 -3.79 8.22 -4.27
C GLN A 51 -3.85 8.94 -2.91
N ALA A 52 -4.72 8.50 -2.00
CA ALA A 52 -4.82 9.06 -0.66
C ALA A 52 -3.49 8.92 0.11
N ILE A 53 -2.83 7.78 0.01
CA ILE A 53 -1.52 7.57 0.64
C ILE A 53 -0.48 8.51 0.07
N ARG A 54 -0.41 8.69 -1.26
CA ARG A 54 0.56 9.61 -1.88
C ARG A 54 0.35 11.06 -1.47
N ILE A 55 -0.89 11.51 -1.40
CA ILE A 55 -1.21 12.90 -1.04
C ILE A 55 -0.78 13.19 0.39
N ASN A 56 -0.93 12.22 1.30
CA ASN A 56 -0.67 12.41 2.74
C ASN A 56 0.66 11.81 3.20
N ALA A 57 1.55 11.37 2.29
CA ALA A 57 2.74 10.61 2.67
C ALA A 57 3.70 11.39 3.59
N ASP A 58 3.90 12.68 3.32
CA ASP A 58 4.76 13.58 4.11
C ASP A 58 4.19 13.76 5.53
N GLU A 59 2.90 14.08 5.64
CA GLU A 59 2.20 14.27 6.92
C GLU A 59 2.15 12.98 7.74
N LEU A 60 1.84 11.84 7.12
CA LEU A 60 1.82 10.55 7.80
C LEU A 60 3.22 10.12 8.26
N ALA A 61 4.27 10.45 7.52
CA ALA A 61 5.63 10.10 7.91
C ALA A 61 6.16 10.94 9.09
N ARG A 62 5.76 12.21 9.16
CA ARG A 62 6.33 13.22 10.07
C ARG A 62 5.48 13.48 11.30
N ASP A 63 4.19 13.74 11.09
CA ASP A 63 3.34 14.39 12.07
C ASP A 63 2.27 13.46 12.63
N ASP A 64 1.86 12.42 11.89
CA ASP A 64 0.79 11.50 12.29
C ASP A 64 1.15 10.02 12.19
N VAL A 65 2.15 9.63 12.98
CA VAL A 65 2.66 8.25 13.04
C VAL A 65 1.61 7.25 13.56
N GLN A 66 0.62 7.70 14.32
CA GLN A 66 -0.46 6.82 14.79
C GLN A 66 -1.43 6.46 13.66
N ASN A 67 -1.82 7.44 12.84
CA ASN A 67 -2.67 7.15 11.68
C ASN A 67 -1.86 6.51 10.54
N ALA A 68 -0.55 6.78 10.46
CA ALA A 68 0.37 6.08 9.56
C ALA A 68 0.25 4.55 9.67
N GLU A 69 0.34 4.03 10.89
CA GLU A 69 0.22 2.59 11.16
C GLU A 69 -1.15 2.05 10.70
N ARG A 70 -2.24 2.76 11.01
CA ARG A 70 -3.60 2.34 10.61
C ARG A 70 -3.78 2.32 9.09
N VAL A 71 -3.30 3.36 8.40
CA VAL A 71 -3.36 3.46 6.94
C VAL A 71 -2.61 2.30 6.30
N LEU A 72 -1.42 1.96 6.81
CA LEU A 72 -0.64 0.84 6.30
C LEU A 72 -1.27 -0.52 6.58
N LEU A 73 -1.86 -0.71 7.75
CA LEU A 73 -2.61 -1.93 8.07
C LEU A 73 -3.81 -2.10 7.15
N GLN A 74 -4.57 -1.03 6.89
CA GLN A 74 -5.71 -1.07 5.99
C GLN A 74 -5.29 -1.36 4.55
N ALA A 75 -4.26 -0.67 4.04
CA ALA A 75 -3.71 -0.91 2.71
C ALA A 75 -3.19 -2.34 2.54
N THR A 76 -2.47 -2.85 3.55
CA THR A 76 -1.98 -4.24 3.56
C THR A 76 -3.13 -5.24 3.56
N ALA A 77 -4.17 -5.00 4.37
CA ALA A 77 -5.34 -5.86 4.39
C ALA A 77 -6.05 -5.91 3.02
N MET A 78 -6.15 -4.78 2.31
CA MET A 78 -6.70 -4.74 0.95
C MET A 78 -5.84 -5.56 -0.03
N ILE A 79 -4.52 -5.39 0.01
CA ILE A 79 -3.59 -6.17 -0.84
C ILE A 79 -3.70 -7.67 -0.55
N SER A 80 -3.75 -8.06 0.73
CA SER A 80 -3.89 -9.46 1.14
C SER A 80 -5.22 -10.06 0.71
N GLN A 81 -6.33 -9.31 0.80
CA GLN A 81 -7.63 -9.75 0.28
C GLN A 81 -7.57 -10.02 -1.22
N PHE A 82 -6.94 -9.13 -2.00
CA PHE A 82 -6.76 -9.34 -3.43
C PHE A 82 -5.90 -10.56 -3.74
N ASN A 83 -4.79 -10.74 -3.03
CA ASN A 83 -3.88 -11.87 -3.24
C ASN A 83 -4.51 -13.22 -2.86
N ALA A 84 -5.39 -13.25 -1.85
CA ALA A 84 -6.07 -14.47 -1.43
C ALA A 84 -7.00 -15.04 -2.53
N VAL A 85 -7.58 -14.17 -3.36
CA VAL A 85 -8.41 -14.58 -4.51
C VAL A 85 -7.60 -14.74 -5.80
N HIS A 86 -6.33 -14.33 -5.82
CA HIS A 86 -5.40 -14.44 -6.96
C HIS A 86 -4.05 -15.09 -6.57
N PRO A 87 -4.02 -16.40 -6.24
CA PRO A 87 -2.83 -17.07 -5.70
C PRO A 87 -1.66 -17.21 -6.68
N TYR A 88 -1.86 -17.01 -7.99
CA TYR A 88 -0.83 -17.09 -9.03
C TYR A 88 -0.44 -15.72 -9.60
N ARG A 89 -0.28 -14.73 -8.71
CA ARG A 89 0.12 -13.38 -9.11
C ARG A 89 1.59 -13.36 -9.54
N MET A 90 1.90 -12.76 -10.69
CA MET A 90 3.28 -12.46 -11.06
C MET A 90 3.83 -11.40 -10.10
N VAL A 91 4.51 -11.85 -9.03
CA VAL A 91 5.25 -10.95 -8.14
C VAL A 91 6.46 -10.44 -8.90
N SER A 92 6.31 -9.31 -9.61
CA SER A 92 7.46 -8.57 -10.12
C SER A 92 8.24 -8.04 -8.92
N LYS A 93 9.24 -8.81 -8.50
CA LYS A 93 10.33 -8.39 -7.61
C LYS A 93 11.24 -7.47 -8.43
N ALA A 94 10.79 -6.26 -8.70
CA ALA A 94 11.72 -5.19 -9.02
C ALA A 94 12.41 -4.81 -7.70
N VAL A 95 13.47 -5.56 -7.36
CA VAL A 95 14.49 -5.12 -6.40
C VAL A 95 15.30 -4.08 -7.16
N HIS A 96 15.25 -2.83 -6.72
CA HIS A 96 16.04 -1.76 -7.31
C HIS A 96 17.34 -1.55 -6.53
#